data_AF-A0A519YQH3-F1
#
_entry.id   AF-A0A519YQH3-F1
#
_cell.length_a   1.000
_cell.length_b   1.000
_cell.length_c   1.000
_cell.angle_alpha   90.00
_cell.angle_beta   90.00
_cell.angle_gamma   90.00
#
_symmetry.space_group_name_H-M   'P 1'
#
loop_
_entity.id
_entity.type
_entity.pdbx_description
1 polymer ?
#
loop_
_entity_poly.entity_id
_entity_poly.type
_entity_poly.pdbx_seq_one_letter_code
_entity_poly.pdbx_strand_id
1 'polypeptide(L)'
;MLLTSACSPAEGDRTTTDQPQETAQTHPGKKGKKGGHKKNKQEAANDGLRRVGKLTDGILESSGLCAAPQAGTYFTFGDDGQQPTVWRVDGTGQQVGEFTLGAPNHDWESLSRDNSGNYYMGDCGNNGNERQNLAILRFRPDAPSQVGKINFKYPDQTAFPPSKSERNFDCEASLWHAGQVYLFTKDRAQSATCKVYTVPETPGTYT
;
A
#
# COMPACT_ATOMS: atom_id res chain seq x y z
N MET A 1 -6.68 31.52 -16.11
CA MET A 1 -6.27 30.38 -16.95
C MET A 1 -6.15 29.16 -16.04
N LEU A 2 -7.19 28.31 -15.98
CA LEU A 2 -7.10 27.02 -15.32
C LEU A 2 -6.69 26.00 -16.38
N LEU A 3 -5.48 25.45 -16.26
CA LEU A 3 -5.01 24.33 -17.06
C LEU A 3 -5.52 23.05 -16.40
N THR A 4 -6.53 22.44 -16.99
CA THR A 4 -6.96 21.07 -16.65
C THR A 4 -6.00 20.10 -17.32
N SER A 5 -5.03 19.57 -16.57
CA SER A 5 -4.26 18.41 -17.03
C SER A 5 -5.11 17.16 -16.84
N ALA A 6 -5.66 16.63 -17.93
CA ALA A 6 -6.28 15.32 -17.97
C ALA A 6 -5.17 14.26 -18.06
N CYS A 7 -5.16 13.27 -17.16
CA CYS A 7 -4.31 12.09 -17.31
C CYS A 7 -4.82 11.26 -18.49
N SER A 8 -3.95 11.04 -19.49
CA SER A 8 -4.22 10.11 -20.59
C SER A 8 -4.16 8.66 -20.09
N PRO A 9 -5.02 7.75 -20.60
CA PRO A 9 -4.91 6.33 -20.30
C PRO A 9 -3.68 5.72 -21.00
N ALA A 10 -3.07 4.73 -20.36
CA ALA A 10 -1.99 3.94 -20.93
C ALA A 10 -2.55 2.96 -21.97
N GLU A 11 -2.24 3.16 -23.24
CA GLU A 11 -2.56 2.21 -24.32
C GLU A 11 -1.46 1.16 -24.42
N GLY A 12 -1.82 -0.11 -24.22
CA GLY A 12 -0.94 -1.26 -24.43
C GLY A 12 -0.89 -1.65 -25.90
N ASP A 13 0.32 -1.81 -26.43
CA ASP A 13 0.59 -2.19 -27.82
C ASP A 13 0.16 -3.64 -28.08
N ARG A 14 -0.67 -3.87 -29.12
CA ARG A 14 -1.17 -5.20 -29.50
C ARG A 14 -0.38 -5.69 -30.71
N THR A 15 0.46 -6.70 -30.51
CA THR A 15 0.99 -7.51 -31.61
C THR A 15 0.18 -8.79 -31.76
N THR A 16 -0.54 -8.88 -32.87
CA THR A 16 -1.19 -10.08 -33.42
C THR A 16 -0.17 -11.07 -33.97
N THR A 17 -0.35 -12.35 -33.68
CA THR A 17 0.13 -13.44 -34.55
C THR A 17 -0.88 -14.58 -34.58
N ASP A 18 -1.31 -14.87 -35.82
CA ASP A 18 -2.26 -15.89 -36.26
C ASP A 18 -1.69 -17.33 -36.25
N GLN A 19 -2.55 -18.26 -35.80
CA GLN A 19 -2.84 -19.63 -36.29
C GLN A 19 -1.75 -20.74 -36.37
N PRO A 20 -2.11 -22.05 -36.56
CA PRO A 20 -3.42 -22.74 -36.46
C PRO A 20 -3.43 -24.02 -35.57
N GLN A 21 -4.65 -24.48 -35.25
CA GLN A 21 -4.95 -25.79 -34.64
C GLN A 21 -4.77 -26.95 -35.61
N GLU A 22 -4.28 -28.10 -35.11
CA GLU A 22 -4.43 -29.40 -35.76
C GLU A 22 -4.96 -30.44 -34.76
N THR A 23 -6.01 -31.15 -35.17
CA THR A 23 -6.74 -32.18 -34.44
C THR A 23 -6.22 -33.58 -34.80
N ALA A 24 -6.09 -34.51 -33.83
CA ALA A 24 -6.70 -35.86 -33.90
C ALA A 24 -6.19 -36.87 -32.84
N GLN A 25 -7.18 -37.52 -32.19
CA GLN A 25 -7.32 -38.96 -31.93
C GLN A 25 -6.58 -39.68 -30.77
N THR A 26 -7.24 -40.77 -30.35
CA THR A 26 -7.33 -41.34 -29.00
C THR A 26 -6.78 -42.77 -28.87
N HIS A 27 -6.10 -43.04 -27.74
CA HIS A 27 -6.04 -44.27 -26.89
C HIS A 27 -5.44 -45.60 -27.42
N PRO A 28 -5.07 -46.60 -26.55
CA PRO A 28 -4.83 -46.59 -25.08
C PRO A 28 -3.54 -47.35 -24.62
N GLY A 29 -3.12 -47.21 -23.35
CA GLY A 29 -2.21 -48.20 -22.73
C GLY A 29 -1.52 -47.90 -21.39
N LYS A 30 -2.04 -48.54 -20.32
CA LYS A 30 -1.37 -49.05 -19.10
C LYS A 30 -1.03 -48.12 -17.90
N LYS A 31 -1.29 -48.74 -16.73
CA LYS A 31 -1.26 -48.28 -15.33
C LYS A 31 0.14 -47.89 -14.82
N GLY A 32 0.21 -46.87 -13.95
CA GLY A 32 1.33 -46.71 -13.01
C GLY A 32 1.36 -45.38 -12.22
N LYS A 33 1.26 -45.49 -10.88
CA LYS A 33 1.67 -44.55 -9.80
C LYS A 33 0.95 -43.18 -9.64
N LYS A 34 0.29 -43.03 -8.48
CA LYS A 34 -0.11 -41.75 -7.87
C LYS A 34 1.15 -40.92 -7.54
N GLY A 35 1.38 -39.86 -8.32
CA GLY A 35 2.25 -38.75 -7.97
C GLY A 35 1.43 -37.47 -7.96
N GLY A 36 1.20 -36.89 -6.77
CA GLY A 36 0.48 -35.63 -6.63
C GLY A 36 1.17 -34.53 -7.42
N HIS A 37 0.58 -34.11 -8.53
CA HIS A 37 1.02 -32.94 -9.27
C HIS A 37 0.68 -31.70 -8.45
N LYS A 38 1.71 -31.07 -7.85
CA LYS A 38 1.63 -29.64 -7.52
C LYS A 38 1.45 -28.91 -8.85
N LYS A 39 0.22 -28.48 -9.13
CA LYS A 39 -0.03 -27.53 -10.21
C LYS A 39 0.76 -26.26 -9.88
N ASN A 40 1.84 -26.01 -10.61
CA ASN A 40 2.45 -24.69 -10.66
C ASN A 40 1.40 -23.77 -11.28
N LYS A 41 0.69 -23.03 -10.42
CA LYS A 41 -0.26 -22.00 -10.86
C LYS A 41 0.60 -20.83 -11.32
N GLN A 42 0.93 -20.84 -12.60
CA GLN A 42 1.62 -19.73 -13.23
C GLN A 42 0.69 -18.51 -13.11
N GLU A 43 1.10 -17.51 -12.33
CA GLU A 43 0.33 -16.27 -12.15
C GLU A 43 0.11 -15.65 -13.53
N ALA A 44 -1.16 -15.49 -13.92
CA ALA A 44 -1.51 -14.83 -15.15
C ALA A 44 -0.93 -13.41 -15.13
N ALA A 45 -0.11 -13.08 -16.12
CA ALA A 45 0.32 -11.70 -16.32
C ALA A 45 -0.92 -10.87 -16.67
N ASN A 46 -1.19 -9.81 -15.90
CA ASN A 46 -2.21 -8.84 -16.26
C ASN A 46 -1.72 -8.10 -17.51
N ASP A 47 -2.50 -8.12 -18.59
CA ASP A 47 -2.15 -7.44 -19.84
C ASP A 47 -1.80 -5.96 -19.57
N GLY A 48 -0.66 -5.51 -20.11
CA GLY A 48 -0.16 -4.14 -19.91
C GLY A 48 0.66 -3.91 -18.62
N LEU A 49 0.74 -4.87 -17.70
CA LEU A 49 1.59 -4.77 -16.51
C LEU A 49 2.83 -5.65 -16.63
N ARG A 50 4.01 -5.04 -16.44
CA ARG A 50 5.28 -5.75 -16.35
C ARG A 50 5.68 -5.93 -14.90
N ARG A 51 5.83 -7.18 -14.44
CA ARG A 51 6.45 -7.45 -13.14
C ARG A 51 7.89 -6.94 -13.15
N VAL A 52 8.21 -6.05 -12.22
CA VAL A 52 9.57 -5.49 -12.04
C VAL A 52 10.35 -6.18 -10.94
N GLY A 53 9.65 -6.75 -9.97
CA GLY A 53 10.25 -7.37 -8.80
C GLY A 53 9.25 -8.16 -7.97
N LYS A 54 9.75 -8.75 -6.88
CA LYS A 54 8.96 -9.41 -5.84
C LYS A 54 9.69 -9.16 -4.52
N LEU A 55 8.96 -8.73 -3.49
CA LEU A 55 9.52 -8.63 -2.14
C LEU A 55 10.04 -10.00 -1.68
N THR A 56 11.30 -10.05 -1.28
CA THR A 56 11.97 -11.24 -0.77
C THR A 56 12.18 -11.14 0.74
N ASP A 57 12.94 -12.06 1.32
CA ASP A 57 13.56 -11.91 2.65
C ASP A 57 12.59 -11.83 3.84
N GLY A 58 11.37 -12.36 3.68
CA GLY A 58 10.41 -12.45 4.78
C GLY A 58 9.69 -11.15 5.10
N ILE A 59 9.73 -10.16 4.19
CA ILE A 59 8.81 -9.03 4.20
C ILE A 59 7.42 -9.58 3.85
N LEU A 60 6.65 -9.91 4.88
CA LEU A 60 5.27 -10.38 4.77
C LEU A 60 4.32 -9.20 4.85
N GLU A 61 3.25 -9.23 4.05
CA GLU A 61 2.13 -8.28 4.14
C GLU A 61 2.58 -6.82 4.11
N SER A 62 3.22 -6.43 3.01
CA SER A 62 3.57 -5.03 2.79
C SER A 62 2.32 -4.17 2.59
N SER A 63 2.13 -3.18 3.46
CA SER A 63 1.00 -2.23 3.38
C SER A 63 1.37 -0.92 2.65
N GLY A 64 2.63 -0.71 2.29
CA GLY A 64 3.01 0.50 1.53
C GLY A 64 4.37 0.47 0.86
N LEU A 65 4.55 1.38 -0.11
CA LEU A 65 5.78 1.55 -0.87
C LEU A 65 6.01 3.05 -1.16
N CYS A 66 7.17 3.58 -0.75
CA CYS A 66 7.54 4.98 -0.99
C CYS A 66 8.99 5.06 -1.49
N ALA A 67 9.31 5.99 -2.39
CA ALA A 67 10.69 6.17 -2.84
C ALA A 67 11.59 6.50 -1.65
N ALA A 68 12.71 5.80 -1.51
CA ALA A 68 13.73 6.09 -0.49
C ALA A 68 14.69 7.20 -0.99
N PRO A 69 15.62 7.71 -0.15
CA PRO A 69 16.54 8.77 -0.58
C PRO A 69 17.47 8.34 -1.73
N GLN A 70 17.86 7.07 -1.77
CA GLN A 70 18.70 6.52 -2.82
C GLN A 70 17.85 6.14 -4.04
N ALA A 71 18.22 6.65 -5.22
CA ALA A 71 17.51 6.36 -6.46
C ALA A 71 17.46 4.86 -6.73
N GLY A 72 16.31 4.38 -7.22
CA GLY A 72 16.08 2.95 -7.47
C GLY A 72 15.80 2.11 -6.23
N THR A 73 15.68 2.74 -5.05
CA THR A 73 15.29 2.07 -3.80
C THR A 73 14.01 2.65 -3.23
N TYR A 74 13.32 1.84 -2.44
CA TYR A 74 12.01 2.12 -1.89
C TYR A 74 11.96 1.69 -0.42
N PHE A 75 11.22 2.42 0.39
CA PHE A 75 10.84 1.98 1.72
C PHE A 75 9.51 1.24 1.68
N THR A 76 9.43 0.19 2.47
CA THR A 76 8.23 -0.60 2.73
C THR A 76 8.21 -1.03 4.19
N PHE A 77 7.07 -1.51 4.67
CA PHE A 77 6.82 -1.88 6.05
C PHE A 77 5.68 -2.90 6.07
N GLY A 78 5.57 -3.62 7.19
CA GLY A 78 4.60 -4.68 7.37
C GLY A 78 3.32 -4.15 7.98
N ASP A 79 2.26 -4.93 7.83
CA ASP A 79 0.93 -4.64 8.36
C ASP A 79 0.85 -4.61 9.90
N ASP A 80 -0.35 -4.47 10.44
CA ASP A 80 -0.66 -4.36 11.88
C ASP A 80 0.11 -5.34 12.80
N GLY A 81 0.51 -4.83 13.96
CA GLY A 81 1.07 -5.61 15.07
C GLY A 81 2.49 -6.15 14.84
N GLN A 82 3.07 -5.91 13.67
CA GLN A 82 4.45 -6.28 13.37
C GLN A 82 5.46 -5.40 14.11
N GLN A 83 6.73 -5.80 14.08
CA GLN A 83 7.81 -4.95 14.55
C GLN A 83 7.79 -3.61 13.78
N PRO A 84 8.11 -2.47 14.42
CA PRO A 84 8.11 -1.14 13.79
C PRO A 84 9.32 -0.95 12.86
N THR A 85 9.55 -1.91 11.97
CA THR A 85 10.66 -1.98 11.03
C THR A 85 10.23 -1.40 9.70
N VAL A 86 11.06 -0.51 9.17
CA VAL A 86 10.94 -0.02 7.80
C VAL A 86 12.09 -0.63 7.00
N TRP A 87 11.74 -1.43 6.00
CA TRP A 87 12.70 -2.06 5.09
C TRP A 87 12.96 -1.16 3.89
N ARG A 88 14.23 -1.07 3.49
CA ARG A 88 14.62 -0.51 2.20
C ARG A 88 14.83 -1.66 1.22
N VAL A 89 14.13 -1.61 0.10
CA VAL A 89 14.25 -2.59 -1.00
C VAL A 89 14.72 -1.91 -2.28
N ASP A 90 15.37 -2.67 -3.15
CA ASP A 90 15.68 -2.20 -4.51
C ASP A 90 14.49 -2.41 -5.48
N GLY A 91 14.66 -2.01 -6.74
CA GLY A 91 13.62 -2.16 -7.77
C GLY A 91 13.23 -3.60 -8.13
N THR A 92 14.01 -4.59 -7.68
CA THR A 92 13.69 -6.02 -7.83
C THR A 92 12.94 -6.57 -6.62
N GLY A 93 12.86 -5.81 -5.53
CA GLY A 93 12.24 -6.19 -4.26
C GLY A 93 13.19 -6.86 -3.27
N GLN A 94 14.50 -6.88 -3.55
CA GLN A 94 15.50 -7.37 -2.61
C GLN A 94 15.74 -6.37 -1.48
N GLN A 95 15.82 -6.85 -0.24
CA GLN A 95 16.16 -6.01 0.91
C GLN A 95 17.62 -5.53 0.84
N VAL A 96 17.82 -4.22 0.91
CA VAL A 96 19.12 -3.52 0.86
C VAL A 96 19.37 -2.64 2.09
N GLY A 97 18.55 -2.80 3.13
CA GLY A 97 18.70 -2.13 4.41
C GLY A 97 17.39 -2.13 5.19
N GLU A 98 17.45 -1.71 6.45
CA GLU A 98 16.30 -1.54 7.32
C GLU A 98 16.64 -0.57 8.46
N PHE A 99 15.61 -0.06 9.11
CA PHE A 99 15.73 0.63 10.39
C PHE A 99 14.46 0.44 11.21
N THR A 100 14.59 0.56 12.53
CA THR A 100 13.45 0.58 13.45
C THR A 100 13.00 2.03 13.65
N LEU A 101 11.71 2.29 13.45
CA LEU A 101 11.11 3.60 13.72
C LEU A 101 10.83 3.77 15.22
N GLY A 102 11.03 4.98 15.74
CA GLY A 102 10.81 5.34 17.15
C GLY A 102 9.34 5.43 17.57
N ALA A 103 8.45 4.67 16.93
CA ALA A 103 7.03 4.60 17.23
C ALA A 103 6.54 3.16 17.02
N PRO A 104 5.61 2.66 17.85
CA PRO A 104 5.03 1.33 17.64
C PRO A 104 4.20 1.29 16.35
N ASN A 105 4.10 0.10 15.77
CA ASN A 105 3.13 -0.20 14.72
C ASN A 105 1.80 -0.59 15.37
N HIS A 106 0.83 0.34 15.37
CA HIS A 106 -0.51 0.08 15.90
C HIS A 106 -1.52 -0.32 14.82
N ASP A 107 -1.37 0.19 13.59
CA ASP A 107 -2.06 -0.20 12.36
C ASP A 107 -1.49 0.70 11.23
N TRP A 108 -0.26 0.41 10.78
CA TRP A 108 0.38 1.19 9.72
C TRP A 108 -0.15 0.79 8.34
N GLU A 109 -0.60 1.78 7.57
CA GLU A 109 -1.33 1.51 6.31
C GLU A 109 -0.75 2.22 5.09
N SER A 110 0.06 3.27 5.30
CA SER A 110 0.58 4.05 4.16
C SER A 110 1.89 4.76 4.48
N LEU A 111 2.65 5.06 3.43
CA LEU A 111 3.87 5.84 3.54
C LEU A 111 3.96 6.82 2.37
N SER A 112 4.10 8.11 2.69
CA SER A 112 4.37 9.17 1.71
C SER A 112 5.58 10.00 2.16
N ARG A 113 6.04 10.93 1.30
CA ARG A 113 7.17 11.80 1.60
C ARG A 113 6.99 13.18 0.99
N ASP A 114 7.62 14.18 1.60
CA ASP A 114 7.73 15.52 1.03
C ASP A 114 9.00 15.71 0.19
N ASN A 115 9.14 16.91 -0.36
CA ASN A 115 10.32 17.32 -1.13
C ASN A 115 11.52 17.71 -0.25
N SER A 116 11.34 17.78 1.07
CA SER A 116 12.35 18.18 2.07
C SER A 116 12.98 16.97 2.79
N GLY A 117 12.58 15.75 2.42
CA GLY A 117 13.09 14.49 2.97
C GLY A 117 12.41 14.03 4.26
N ASN A 118 11.24 14.57 4.60
CA ASN A 118 10.42 13.99 5.66
C ASN A 118 9.48 12.93 5.08
N TYR A 119 9.22 11.91 5.89
CA TYR A 119 8.33 10.81 5.58
C TYR A 119 7.14 10.84 6.52
N TYR A 120 6.00 10.38 6.01
CA TYR A 120 4.71 10.41 6.67
C TYR A 120 4.12 9.00 6.64
N MET A 121 4.22 8.28 7.75
CA MET A 121 3.63 6.95 7.94
C MET A 121 2.21 7.11 8.49
N GLY A 122 1.21 6.53 7.83
CA GLY A 122 -0.16 6.51 8.32
C GLY A 122 -0.34 5.41 9.36
N ASP A 123 -0.35 5.78 10.64
CA ASP A 123 -0.81 4.93 11.74
C ASP A 123 -2.31 5.18 11.95
N CYS A 124 -3.08 4.67 11.00
CA CYS A 124 -4.46 5.09 10.80
C CYS A 124 -5.40 4.01 10.25
N GLY A 125 -4.93 2.76 10.12
CA GLY A 125 -5.81 1.63 9.90
C GLY A 125 -6.83 1.54 11.02
N ASN A 126 -8.08 1.28 10.66
CA ASN A 126 -9.23 1.35 11.56
C ASN A 126 -10.38 0.48 11.02
N ASN A 127 -10.07 -0.78 10.71
CA ASN A 127 -11.02 -1.80 10.25
C ASN A 127 -12.35 -1.80 11.04
N GLY A 128 -12.25 -1.69 12.37
CA GLY A 128 -13.40 -1.66 13.29
C GLY A 128 -14.15 -0.32 13.32
N ASN A 129 -13.54 0.76 12.82
CA ASN A 129 -14.01 2.15 12.89
C ASN A 129 -14.16 2.64 14.34
N GLU A 130 -13.36 2.12 15.28
CA GLU A 130 -13.45 2.40 16.72
C GLU A 130 -12.20 3.08 17.30
N ARG A 131 -11.09 3.13 16.55
CA ARG A 131 -9.85 3.78 17.00
C ARG A 131 -10.03 5.29 17.13
N GLN A 132 -9.46 5.83 18.21
CA GLN A 132 -9.46 7.26 18.54
C GLN A 132 -8.04 7.86 18.60
N ASN A 133 -7.02 7.03 18.35
CA ASN A 133 -5.60 7.39 18.41
C ASN A 133 -4.96 7.43 17.02
N LEU A 134 -5.71 7.84 16.00
CA LEU A 134 -5.23 7.93 14.63
C LEU A 134 -4.15 9.02 14.51
N ALA A 135 -3.06 8.71 13.81
CA ALA A 135 -1.97 9.65 13.62
C ALA A 135 -1.26 9.45 12.29
N ILE A 136 -0.66 10.53 11.79
CA ILE A 136 0.42 10.46 10.82
C ILE A 136 1.75 10.65 11.57
N LEU A 137 2.65 9.68 11.45
CA LEU A 137 3.98 9.72 12.03
C LEU A 137 4.92 10.41 11.04
N ARG A 138 5.46 11.56 11.45
CA ARG A 138 6.43 12.32 10.69
C ARG A 138 7.84 12.01 11.17
N PHE A 139 8.72 11.58 10.28
CA PHE A 139 10.09 11.23 10.64
C PHE A 139 11.06 11.52 9.49
N ARG A 140 12.36 11.42 9.79
CA ARG A 140 13.42 11.38 8.78
C ARG A 140 14.24 10.09 8.91
N PRO A 141 14.66 9.45 7.81
CA PRO A 141 15.41 8.19 7.87
C PRO A 141 16.79 8.32 8.52
N ASP A 142 17.39 9.52 8.54
CA ASP A 142 18.65 9.83 9.22
C ASP A 142 18.51 9.98 10.74
N ALA A 143 17.27 10.11 11.24
CA ALA A 143 16.95 10.22 12.66
C ALA A 143 15.67 9.42 13.01
N PRO A 144 15.67 8.08 12.82
CA PRO A 144 14.44 7.28 12.90
C PRO A 144 13.83 7.20 14.30
N SER A 145 14.60 7.54 15.35
CA SER A 145 14.09 7.65 16.72
C SER A 145 13.34 8.97 17.01
N GLN A 146 13.46 9.97 16.14
CA GLN A 146 12.82 11.28 16.29
C GLN A 146 11.53 11.31 15.47
N VAL A 147 10.42 10.91 16.10
CA VAL A 147 9.11 10.80 15.43
C VAL A 147 8.17 11.87 15.97
N GLY A 148 7.72 12.77 15.08
CA GLY A 148 6.63 13.68 15.33
C GLY A 148 5.28 13.02 15.07
N LYS A 149 4.23 13.40 15.80
CA LYS A 149 2.87 12.88 15.61
C LYS A 149 1.92 14.00 15.15
N ILE A 150 1.21 13.73 14.08
CA ILE A 150 0.10 14.53 13.57
C ILE A 150 -1.16 13.75 13.93
N ASN A 151 -1.67 13.96 15.14
CA ASN A 151 -2.88 13.28 15.61
C ASN A 151 -4.08 13.89 14.92
N PHE A 152 -5.05 13.06 14.55
CA PHE A 152 -6.26 13.56 13.92
C PHE A 152 -7.50 12.77 14.33
N LYS A 153 -8.65 13.42 14.15
CA LYS A 153 -9.97 12.81 14.27
C LYS A 153 -10.78 13.21 13.05
N TYR A 154 -11.68 12.36 12.61
CA TYR A 154 -12.59 12.74 11.52
C TYR A 154 -13.67 13.69 12.08
N PRO A 155 -13.94 14.82 11.40
CA PRO A 155 -14.91 15.80 11.88
C PRO A 155 -16.34 15.24 11.90
N ASP A 156 -16.63 14.23 11.08
CA ASP A 156 -17.94 13.60 10.91
C ASP A 156 -18.06 12.22 11.58
N GLN A 157 -17.06 11.77 12.34
CA GLN A 157 -17.16 10.54 13.14
C GLN A 157 -17.65 10.84 14.55
N THR A 158 -18.96 10.71 14.77
CA THR A 158 -19.58 11.01 16.08
C THR A 158 -19.70 9.80 17.00
N ALA A 159 -19.39 8.58 16.52
CA ALA A 159 -19.48 7.33 17.27
C ALA A 159 -18.30 6.40 16.95
N PHE A 160 -17.92 5.57 17.93
CA PHE A 160 -16.75 4.68 17.89
C PHE A 160 -17.12 3.29 18.44
N PRO A 161 -17.52 2.33 17.59
CA PRO A 161 -17.76 2.49 16.15
C PRO A 161 -19.10 3.13 15.82
N PRO A 162 -19.26 3.76 14.64
CA PRO A 162 -20.57 4.15 14.14
C PRO A 162 -21.41 2.91 13.77
N SER A 163 -22.67 3.15 13.40
CA SER A 163 -23.53 2.09 12.89
C SER A 163 -22.88 1.40 11.67
N LYS A 164 -23.21 0.14 11.42
CA LYS A 164 -22.61 -0.63 10.31
C LYS A 164 -22.75 0.08 8.94
N SER A 165 -23.85 0.80 8.73
CA SER A 165 -24.12 1.57 7.51
C SER A 165 -23.29 2.83 7.35
N GLU A 166 -22.57 3.26 8.39
CA GLU A 166 -21.82 4.52 8.44
C GLU A 166 -20.31 4.32 8.64
N ARG A 167 -19.82 3.07 8.56
CA ARG A 167 -18.41 2.73 8.74
C ARG A 167 -17.56 3.12 7.53
N ASN A 168 -17.10 4.36 7.52
CA ASN A 168 -16.22 4.90 6.49
C ASN A 168 -15.16 5.84 7.10
N PHE A 169 -14.44 5.31 8.09
CA PHE A 169 -13.41 5.99 8.89
C PHE A 169 -12.15 5.14 9.04
N ASP A 170 -11.86 4.36 8.02
CA ASP A 170 -10.70 3.48 7.91
C ASP A 170 -9.75 4.03 6.85
N CYS A 171 -8.59 4.58 7.24
CA CYS A 171 -7.68 5.24 6.31
C CYS A 171 -6.58 4.29 5.86
N GLU A 172 -6.58 3.95 4.57
CA GLU A 172 -5.68 2.95 3.99
C GLU A 172 -4.74 3.49 2.93
N ALA A 173 -4.83 4.78 2.64
CA ALA A 173 -3.87 5.45 1.79
C ALA A 173 -3.69 6.91 2.21
N SER A 174 -2.48 7.41 1.98
CA SER A 174 -2.17 8.83 2.15
C SER A 174 -1.23 9.33 1.06
N LEU A 175 -1.27 10.62 0.80
CA LEU A 175 -0.27 11.30 -0.02
C LEU A 175 0.07 12.65 0.61
N TRP A 176 1.32 13.07 0.45
CA TRP A 176 1.74 14.42 0.80
C TRP A 176 1.66 15.31 -0.44
N HIS A 177 1.10 16.51 -0.29
CA HIS A 177 1.12 17.54 -1.32
C HIS A 177 1.00 18.94 -0.70
N ALA A 178 1.89 19.86 -1.10
CA ALA A 178 1.81 21.28 -0.78
C ALA A 178 1.60 21.60 0.72
N GLY A 179 2.34 20.90 1.60
CA GLY A 179 2.27 21.11 3.05
C GLY A 179 1.13 20.39 3.76
N GLN A 180 0.36 19.58 3.03
CA GLN A 180 -0.77 18.81 3.56
C GLN A 180 -0.54 17.31 3.35
N VAL A 181 -1.03 16.51 4.29
CA VAL A 181 -1.21 15.07 4.11
C VAL A 181 -2.68 14.81 3.83
N TYR A 182 -2.97 14.28 2.64
CA TYR A 182 -4.29 13.83 2.23
C TYR A 182 -4.49 12.39 2.67
N LEU A 183 -5.69 12.08 3.14
CA LEU A 183 -6.08 10.80 3.74
C LEU A 183 -7.26 10.24 2.96
N PHE A 184 -7.20 8.97 2.59
CA PHE A 184 -8.21 8.30 1.76
C PHE A 184 -8.81 7.13 2.53
N THR A 185 -10.14 7.16 2.70
CA THR A 185 -10.81 6.10 3.43
C THR A 185 -11.21 4.93 2.55
N LYS A 186 -11.21 3.75 3.15
CA LYS A 186 -11.87 2.56 2.66
C LYS A 186 -13.27 2.49 3.27
N ASP A 187 -14.28 2.40 2.40
CA ASP A 187 -15.65 2.27 2.82
C ASP A 187 -15.93 0.84 3.31
N ARG A 188 -15.98 0.68 4.63
CA ARG A 188 -16.28 -0.58 5.31
C ARG A 188 -17.77 -0.84 5.46
N ALA A 189 -18.62 0.07 4.97
CA ALA A 189 -20.07 -0.06 4.96
C ALA A 189 -20.57 -0.50 3.59
N GLN A 190 -20.54 0.39 2.61
CA GLN A 190 -21.18 0.18 1.30
C GLN A 190 -20.18 -0.12 0.18
N SER A 191 -18.87 -0.05 0.46
CA SER A 191 -17.81 -0.20 -0.55
C SER A 191 -17.98 0.75 -1.74
N ALA A 192 -18.54 1.94 -1.53
CA ALA A 192 -18.98 2.85 -2.59
C ALA A 192 -18.27 4.20 -2.56
N THR A 193 -17.93 4.72 -1.37
CA THR A 193 -17.42 6.09 -1.22
C THR A 193 -16.04 6.14 -0.58
N CYS A 194 -15.03 6.61 -1.29
CA CYS A 194 -13.78 7.03 -0.66
C CYS A 194 -13.94 8.48 -0.19
N LYS A 195 -13.88 8.71 1.13
CA LYS A 195 -13.82 10.07 1.66
C LYS A 195 -12.36 10.54 1.63
N VAL A 196 -12.19 11.84 1.39
CA VAL A 196 -10.88 12.49 1.35
C VAL A 196 -10.82 13.56 2.42
N TYR A 197 -9.84 13.45 3.31
CA TYR A 197 -9.57 14.42 4.37
C TYR A 197 -8.15 14.97 4.20
N THR A 198 -7.83 16.05 4.90
CA THR A 198 -6.48 16.59 4.94
C THR A 198 -6.09 17.04 6.34
N VAL A 199 -4.82 16.86 6.69
CA VAL A 199 -4.19 17.46 7.87
C VAL A 199 -2.92 18.22 7.46
N PRO A 200 -2.50 19.26 8.20
CA PRO A 200 -1.21 19.89 7.99
C PRO A 200 -0.06 18.90 8.19
N GLU A 201 1.06 19.11 7.49
CA GLU A 201 2.26 18.28 7.62
C GLU A 201 3.00 18.43 8.96
N THR A 202 2.58 19.39 9.79
CA THR A 202 3.24 19.73 11.05
C THR A 202 2.69 18.89 12.20
N PRO A 203 3.55 18.33 13.09
CA PRO A 203 3.08 17.65 14.30
C PRO A 203 2.12 18.51 15.12
N GLY A 204 1.07 17.89 15.65
CA GLY A 204 -0.04 18.57 16.30
C GLY A 204 -1.25 17.67 16.49
N THR A 205 -2.39 18.27 16.82
CA THR A 205 -3.68 17.59 16.93
C THR A 205 -4.71 18.37 16.12
N TYR A 206 -5.40 17.66 15.22
CA TYR A 206 -6.30 18.26 14.22
C TYR A 206 -7.66 17.55 14.19
N THR A 207 -8.64 18.21 13.58
CA THR A 207 -9.99 17.69 13.31
C THR A 207 -10.43 18.23 11.96
#